data_AF-A0A6A5KW25-F1
#
_entry.id   AF-A0A6A5KW25-F1
#
_cell.length_a   1.000
_cell.length_b   1.000
_cell.length_c   1.000
_cell.angle_alpha   90.00
_cell.angle_beta   90.00
_cell.angle_gamma   90.00
#
_symmetry.space_group_name_H-M   'P 1'
#
loop_
_entity.id
_entity.type
_entity.pdbx_description
1 polymer ?
#
loop_
_entity_poly.entity_id
_entity_poly.type
_entity_poly.pdbx_seq_one_letter_code
_entity_poly.pdbx_strand_id
1 'polypeptide(L)'
;MANAYDSHGQPREGYLNLTRRMENEEGDQFDVDLTILDFLVYKAIGLVFEWRSSSDPYHSDLPNALVNMTADWRTFLGHKHQGRRLCPKAAFRSRLLQFALIFTHRLHHGETWTTEHSLNHLREQNKMRAEYWQQRTHHPPALQQHAFDQQKHFPLSDGALYENRNLLASTLNMPMDQRRWVTDVAGTPSLHCLLPLFMELTAARVALDDDWLPTSDWYDLAGEFMLQAVIGEYLRNGAYGPSPFNTIFSYGCPGVERWAEEPADVTAMRRLFCCEANPRNEHHDWTRIKREYIAALLPPGGRDEGSLRALQRAEARYPYAAFEERLLCFLSSLHHGLVKPDLAQVEEGRINIDGTELSEAESRAMIQRMCLQD
;
A
#
# COMPACT_ATOMS: atom_id res chain seq x y z
N MET A 1 -18.31 46.87 -15.96
CA MET A 1 -19.64 46.21 -15.96
C MET A 1 -19.64 45.20 -17.07
N ALA A 2 -19.58 43.90 -16.75
CA ALA A 2 -19.47 42.85 -17.75
C ALA A 2 -20.82 42.60 -18.43
N ASN A 3 -20.82 42.46 -19.76
CA ASN A 3 -22.02 42.26 -20.58
C ASN A 3 -22.80 41.00 -20.13
N ALA A 4 -24.08 41.19 -19.81
CA ALA A 4 -24.99 40.16 -19.29
C ALA A 4 -25.58 39.23 -20.38
N TYR A 5 -25.05 39.30 -21.61
CA TYR A 5 -25.58 38.60 -22.77
C TYR A 5 -24.45 37.87 -23.50
N ASP A 6 -24.76 36.71 -24.09
CA ASP A 6 -23.83 35.95 -24.91
C ASP A 6 -23.71 36.52 -26.34
N SER A 7 -22.90 35.87 -27.18
CA SER A 7 -22.70 36.23 -28.60
C SER A 7 -23.95 36.10 -29.48
N HIS A 8 -25.04 35.57 -28.95
CA HIS A 8 -26.32 35.43 -29.62
C HIS A 8 -27.41 36.35 -29.05
N GLY A 9 -27.05 37.25 -28.12
CA GLY A 9 -28.00 38.18 -27.51
C GLY A 9 -28.96 37.53 -26.52
N GLN A 10 -28.69 36.28 -26.11
CA GLN A 10 -29.45 35.64 -25.04
C GLN A 10 -28.89 36.06 -23.68
N PRO A 11 -29.73 36.25 -22.66
CA PRO A 11 -29.25 36.45 -21.30
C PRO A 11 -28.34 35.28 -20.96
N ARG A 12 -27.09 35.54 -20.53
CA ARG A 12 -26.24 34.46 -20.04
C ARG A 12 -27.01 33.74 -18.93
N GLU A 13 -27.21 32.43 -19.07
CA GLU A 13 -27.78 31.61 -18.01
C GLU A 13 -26.95 31.86 -16.74
N GLY A 14 -27.54 32.58 -15.79
CA GLY A 14 -26.86 32.97 -14.58
C GLY A 14 -26.51 31.73 -13.76
N TYR A 15 -25.55 31.88 -12.86
CA TYR A 15 -25.15 30.89 -11.84
C TYR A 15 -26.32 30.33 -10.96
N LEU A 16 -27.56 30.77 -11.18
CA LEU A 16 -28.79 30.25 -10.57
C LEU A 16 -29.10 28.79 -10.93
N ASN A 17 -28.57 28.27 -12.05
CA ASN A 17 -28.69 26.84 -12.37
C ASN A 17 -27.80 25.94 -11.48
N LEU A 18 -26.80 26.49 -10.75
CA LEU A 18 -26.02 25.73 -9.75
C LEU A 18 -26.84 25.39 -8.49
N THR A 19 -28.01 26.03 -8.31
CA THR A 19 -28.91 25.81 -7.17
C THR A 19 -30.18 25.05 -7.54
N ARG A 20 -30.29 24.51 -8.76
CA ARG A 20 -31.39 23.60 -9.07
C ARG A 20 -31.18 22.37 -8.20
N ARG A 21 -32.01 22.25 -7.15
CA ARG A 21 -32.15 21.06 -6.31
C ARG A 21 -32.23 19.89 -7.29
N MET A 22 -31.16 19.09 -7.35
CA MET A 22 -31.26 17.74 -7.89
C MET A 22 -32.16 17.03 -6.91
N GLU A 23 -33.45 16.94 -7.24
CA GLU A 23 -34.41 16.06 -6.57
C GLU A 23 -34.05 14.62 -6.95
N ASN A 24 -32.84 14.22 -6.59
CA ASN A 24 -32.34 12.88 -6.81
C ASN A 24 -32.44 12.17 -5.48
N GLU A 25 -33.13 11.03 -5.50
CA GLU A 25 -33.29 10.12 -4.38
C GLU A 25 -31.92 9.89 -3.73
N GLU A 26 -31.85 9.82 -2.39
CA GLU A 26 -30.57 9.74 -1.65
C GLU A 26 -29.61 8.62 -2.14
N GLY A 27 -30.13 7.63 -2.88
CA GLY A 27 -29.36 6.62 -3.61
C GLY A 27 -28.48 7.20 -4.73
N ASP A 28 -29.06 7.96 -5.66
CA ASP A 28 -28.36 8.46 -6.85
C ASP A 28 -27.24 9.44 -6.52
N GLN A 29 -27.43 10.26 -5.48
CA GLN A 29 -26.40 11.20 -5.04
C GLN A 29 -25.18 10.49 -4.46
N PHE A 30 -25.36 9.34 -3.79
CA PHE A 30 -24.24 8.55 -3.27
C PHE A 30 -23.39 7.96 -4.40
N ASP A 31 -24.01 7.49 -5.47
CA ASP A 31 -23.30 6.87 -6.59
C ASP A 31 -22.48 7.90 -7.38
N VAL A 32 -23.01 9.11 -7.61
CA VAL A 32 -22.25 10.23 -8.19
C VAL A 32 -21.06 10.60 -7.31
N ASP A 33 -21.31 10.76 -6.02
CA ASP A 33 -20.31 11.12 -5.03
C ASP A 33 -19.18 10.08 -4.92
N LEU A 34 -19.52 8.79 -5.01
CA LEU A 34 -18.59 7.67 -5.04
C LEU A 34 -17.78 7.64 -6.34
N THR A 35 -18.42 7.93 -7.47
CA THR A 35 -17.76 8.00 -8.79
C THR A 35 -16.70 9.11 -8.82
N ILE A 36 -16.99 10.27 -8.22
CA ILE A 36 -16.01 11.35 -8.04
C ILE A 36 -14.85 10.91 -7.17
N LEU A 37 -15.11 10.24 -6.03
CA LEU A 37 -14.04 9.73 -5.16
C LEU A 37 -13.13 8.76 -5.93
N ASP A 38 -13.72 7.80 -6.63
CA ASP A 38 -12.97 6.76 -7.32
C ASP A 38 -12.07 7.34 -8.42
N PHE A 39 -12.56 8.36 -9.13
CA PHE A 39 -11.77 9.15 -10.08
C PHE A 39 -10.59 9.88 -9.42
N LEU A 40 -10.85 10.62 -8.33
CA LEU A 40 -9.82 11.36 -7.61
C LEU A 40 -8.73 10.42 -7.09
N VAL A 41 -9.13 9.29 -6.48
CA VAL A 41 -8.22 8.26 -5.99
C VAL A 41 -7.38 7.68 -7.14
N TYR A 42 -8.00 7.35 -8.26
CA TYR A 42 -7.29 6.83 -9.44
C TYR A 42 -6.24 7.82 -9.94
N LYS A 43 -6.60 9.09 -10.12
CA LYS A 43 -5.67 10.13 -10.56
C LYS A 43 -4.56 10.38 -9.53
N ALA A 44 -4.88 10.38 -8.24
CA ALA A 44 -3.90 10.54 -7.17
C ALA A 44 -2.85 9.42 -7.17
N ILE A 45 -3.26 8.17 -7.39
CA ILE A 45 -2.32 7.05 -7.50
C ILE A 45 -1.38 7.25 -8.69
N GLY A 46 -1.92 7.62 -9.86
CA GLY A 46 -1.12 7.92 -11.06
C GLY A 46 -0.08 9.01 -10.79
N LEU A 47 -0.51 10.14 -10.20
CA LEU A 47 0.39 11.24 -9.84
C LEU A 47 1.47 10.82 -8.83
N VAL A 48 1.19 9.94 -7.87
CA VAL A 48 2.20 9.44 -6.93
C VAL A 48 3.30 8.66 -7.66
N PHE A 49 2.95 7.85 -8.66
CA PHE A 49 3.94 7.12 -9.45
C PHE A 49 4.71 8.03 -10.43
N GLU A 50 4.04 8.99 -11.06
CA GLU A 50 4.68 10.02 -11.89
C GLU A 50 5.66 10.85 -11.06
N TRP A 51 5.23 11.33 -9.89
CA TRP A 51 6.08 12.03 -8.95
C TRP A 51 7.31 11.21 -8.56
N ARG A 52 7.13 9.94 -8.17
CA ARG A 52 8.24 9.09 -7.72
C ARG A 52 9.23 8.77 -8.85
N SER A 53 8.77 8.72 -10.09
CA SER A 53 9.61 8.50 -11.28
C SER A 53 10.23 9.78 -11.85
N SER A 54 9.89 10.96 -11.31
CA SER A 54 10.47 12.23 -11.72
C SER A 54 11.97 12.32 -11.40
N SER A 55 12.67 13.25 -12.06
CA SER A 55 14.09 13.48 -11.83
C SER A 55 14.42 14.09 -10.47
N ASP A 56 13.42 14.71 -9.81
CA ASP A 56 13.56 15.34 -8.49
C ASP A 56 12.27 15.18 -7.67
N PRO A 57 11.99 13.96 -7.17
CA PRO A 57 10.80 13.72 -6.34
C PRO A 57 10.88 14.49 -5.02
N TYR A 58 12.08 14.85 -4.57
CA TYR A 58 12.28 15.33 -3.20
C TYR A 58 11.91 16.79 -2.97
N HIS A 59 11.79 17.58 -4.04
CA HIS A 59 11.42 19.00 -3.99
C HIS A 59 10.08 19.29 -4.66
N SER A 60 9.32 18.25 -5.00
CA SER A 60 8.07 18.36 -5.75
C SER A 60 6.86 18.11 -4.85
N ASP A 61 5.95 19.09 -4.79
CA ASP A 61 4.65 18.97 -4.12
C ASP A 61 3.57 18.35 -5.04
N LEU A 62 3.96 17.74 -6.16
CA LEU A 62 3.04 17.26 -7.21
C LEU A 62 1.88 16.39 -6.69
N PRO A 63 2.07 15.43 -5.75
CA PRO A 63 0.95 14.64 -5.25
C PRO A 63 0.08 15.40 -4.24
N ASN A 64 0.58 16.45 -3.57
CA ASN A 64 -0.05 17.00 -2.37
C ASN A 64 -1.45 17.57 -2.62
N ALA A 65 -1.63 18.39 -3.66
CA ALA A 65 -2.91 19.03 -3.92
C ALA A 65 -4.03 18.01 -4.18
N LEU A 66 -3.77 17.00 -5.02
CA LEU A 66 -4.78 16.00 -5.36
C LEU A 66 -5.01 15.01 -4.22
N VAL A 67 -3.97 14.66 -3.46
CA VAL A 67 -4.11 13.80 -2.26
C VAL A 67 -4.93 14.51 -1.19
N ASN A 68 -4.69 15.80 -0.92
CA ASN A 68 -5.46 16.59 0.02
C ASN A 68 -6.92 16.71 -0.42
N MET A 69 -7.16 17.02 -1.69
CA MET A 69 -8.52 17.04 -2.25
C MET A 69 -9.23 15.68 -2.10
N THR A 70 -8.52 14.58 -2.33
CA THR A 70 -9.05 13.22 -2.16
C THR A 70 -9.38 12.92 -0.70
N ALA A 71 -8.54 13.35 0.24
CA ALA A 71 -8.75 13.18 1.68
C ALA A 71 -9.93 14.01 2.20
N ASP A 72 -10.05 15.25 1.75
CA ASP A 72 -11.18 16.13 2.06
C ASP A 72 -12.50 15.55 1.53
N TRP A 73 -12.49 15.08 0.28
CA TRP A 73 -13.65 14.42 -0.32
C TRP A 73 -14.06 13.16 0.46
N ARG A 74 -13.10 12.31 0.85
CA ARG A 74 -13.37 11.13 1.68
C ARG A 74 -13.99 11.49 3.03
N THR A 75 -13.51 12.54 3.67
CA THR A 75 -14.06 13.04 4.95
C THR A 75 -15.49 13.53 4.78
N PHE A 76 -15.75 14.31 3.72
CA PHE A 76 -17.08 14.76 3.35
C PHE A 76 -18.05 13.59 3.14
N LEU A 77 -17.65 12.56 2.40
CA LEU A 77 -18.49 11.37 2.17
C LEU A 77 -18.81 10.62 3.46
N GLY A 78 -17.82 10.47 4.35
CA GLY A 78 -18.02 9.84 5.66
C GLY A 78 -19.11 10.54 6.47
N HIS A 79 -19.15 11.88 6.44
CA HIS A 79 -20.16 12.68 7.13
C HIS A 79 -21.52 12.67 6.42
N LYS A 80 -21.54 12.89 5.11
CA LYS A 80 -22.78 13.02 4.31
C LYS A 80 -23.55 11.71 4.23
N HIS A 81 -22.85 10.59 4.08
CA HIS A 81 -23.45 9.28 3.81
C HIS A 81 -23.39 8.32 4.99
N GLN A 82 -23.23 8.85 6.22
CA GLN A 82 -23.29 8.10 7.48
C GLN A 82 -22.39 6.84 7.51
N GLY A 83 -21.23 6.90 6.86
CA GLY A 83 -20.31 5.76 6.80
C GLY A 83 -20.77 4.59 5.91
N ARG A 84 -21.63 4.83 4.91
CA ARG A 84 -21.89 3.85 3.83
C ARG A 84 -20.58 3.29 3.26
N ARG A 85 -20.58 1.98 2.99
CA ARG A 85 -19.40 1.27 2.51
C ARG A 85 -19.12 1.59 1.04
N LEU A 86 -17.85 1.77 0.71
CA LEU A 86 -17.37 1.86 -0.66
C LEU A 86 -17.59 0.53 -1.40
N CYS A 87 -17.79 0.59 -2.72
CA CYS A 87 -17.77 -0.60 -3.55
C CYS A 87 -16.37 -1.27 -3.51
N PRO A 88 -16.25 -2.59 -3.76
CA PRO A 88 -14.98 -3.30 -3.62
C PRO A 88 -13.82 -2.68 -4.41
N LYS A 89 -14.07 -2.25 -5.66
CA LYS A 89 -13.06 -1.61 -6.53
C LYS A 89 -12.58 -0.27 -5.96
N ALA A 90 -13.49 0.63 -5.57
CA ALA A 90 -13.13 1.91 -4.95
C ALA A 90 -12.44 1.72 -3.59
N ALA A 91 -12.88 0.74 -2.80
CA ALA A 91 -12.24 0.38 -1.54
C ALA A 91 -10.81 -0.15 -1.75
N PHE A 92 -10.59 -0.94 -2.80
CA PHE A 92 -9.26 -1.40 -3.18
C PHE A 92 -8.37 -0.24 -3.63
N ARG A 93 -8.84 0.62 -4.55
CA ARG A 93 -8.06 1.79 -4.99
C ARG A 93 -7.71 2.71 -3.82
N SER A 94 -8.64 2.91 -2.88
CA SER A 94 -8.38 3.70 -1.67
C SER A 94 -7.26 3.09 -0.81
N ARG A 95 -7.22 1.76 -0.66
CA ARG A 95 -6.11 1.06 0.03
C ARG A 95 -4.80 1.16 -0.75
N LEU A 96 -4.86 1.06 -2.08
CA LEU A 96 -3.69 1.20 -2.94
C LEU A 96 -3.08 2.60 -2.81
N LEU A 97 -3.91 3.65 -2.86
CA LEU A 97 -3.47 5.02 -2.63
C LEU A 97 -2.85 5.19 -1.24
N GLN A 98 -3.51 4.69 -0.20
CA GLN A 98 -2.98 4.74 1.17
C GLN A 98 -1.60 4.09 1.25
N PHE A 99 -1.45 2.86 0.75
CA PHE A 99 -0.18 2.15 0.81
C PHE A 99 0.89 2.86 -0.03
N ALA A 100 0.56 3.29 -1.25
CA ALA A 100 1.48 3.98 -2.13
C ALA A 100 2.01 5.27 -1.50
N LEU A 101 1.13 6.10 -0.92
CA LEU A 101 1.52 7.33 -0.23
C LEU A 101 2.45 7.08 0.95
N ILE A 102 2.05 6.18 1.85
CA ILE A 102 2.84 5.88 3.05
C ILE A 102 4.20 5.30 2.65
N PHE A 103 4.24 4.37 1.70
CA PHE A 103 5.47 3.72 1.28
C PHE A 103 6.43 4.71 0.61
N THR A 104 5.94 5.51 -0.35
CA THR A 104 6.80 6.40 -1.15
C THR A 104 7.28 7.63 -0.37
N HIS A 105 6.50 8.11 0.60
CA HIS A 105 6.87 9.26 1.43
C HIS A 105 7.48 8.86 2.77
N ARG A 106 7.58 7.56 3.07
CA ARG A 106 8.13 7.03 4.32
C ARG A 106 9.44 7.68 4.75
N LEU A 107 10.36 7.95 3.81
CA LEU A 107 11.66 8.54 4.11
C LEU A 107 11.71 10.05 3.84
N HIS A 108 10.62 10.69 3.42
CA HIS A 108 10.61 12.09 3.03
C HIS A 108 10.49 13.04 4.25
N HIS A 109 11.11 14.23 4.19
CA HIS A 109 11.22 15.16 5.34
C HIS A 109 10.02 16.11 5.50
N GLY A 110 9.39 16.53 4.40
CA GLY A 110 8.38 17.59 4.39
C GLY A 110 7.07 17.22 5.08
N GLU A 111 6.48 16.09 4.68
CA GLU A 111 5.17 15.63 5.16
C GLU A 111 5.17 14.10 5.25
N THR A 112 4.85 13.57 6.44
CA THR A 112 4.56 12.14 6.58
C THR A 112 3.05 11.95 6.48
N TRP A 113 2.60 11.11 5.55
CA TRP A 113 1.17 10.70 5.44
C TRP A 113 0.70 9.80 6.59
N THR A 114 1.38 9.88 7.74
CA THR A 114 1.13 9.11 8.96
C THR A 114 1.21 10.03 10.16
N THR A 115 0.34 9.80 11.15
CA THR A 115 0.39 10.41 12.48
C THR A 115 0.98 9.41 13.49
N GLU A 116 1.51 9.91 14.61
CA GLU A 116 1.98 9.05 15.71
C GLU A 116 0.90 8.04 16.15
N HIS A 117 -0.35 8.50 16.26
CA HIS A 117 -1.49 7.63 16.58
C HIS A 117 -1.67 6.49 15.56
N SER A 118 -1.63 6.81 14.26
CA SER A 118 -1.75 5.79 13.21
C SER A 118 -0.58 4.80 13.21
N LEU A 119 0.64 5.25 13.49
CA LEU A 119 1.81 4.39 13.60
C LEU A 119 1.72 3.46 14.81
N ASN A 120 1.26 3.98 15.95
CA ASN A 120 1.05 3.17 17.15
C ASN A 120 -0.04 2.12 16.95
N HIS A 121 -1.11 2.45 16.21
CA HIS A 121 -2.12 1.46 15.82
C HIS A 121 -1.52 0.34 14.96
N LEU A 122 -0.69 0.66 13.95
CA LEU A 122 0.00 -0.35 13.13
C LEU A 122 0.96 -1.22 13.96
N ARG A 123 1.66 -0.62 14.93
CA ARG A 123 2.55 -1.37 15.84
C ARG A 123 1.75 -2.35 16.70
N GLU A 124 0.61 -1.93 17.26
CA GLU A 124 -0.25 -2.81 18.04
C GLU A 124 -0.84 -3.93 17.17
N GLN A 125 -1.26 -3.63 15.95
CA GLN A 125 -1.73 -4.65 15.00
C GLN A 125 -0.65 -5.72 14.73
N ASN A 126 0.60 -5.32 14.51
CA ASN A 126 1.71 -6.25 14.33
C ASN A 126 1.93 -7.14 15.57
N LYS A 127 1.82 -6.56 16.77
CA LYS A 127 1.94 -7.29 18.02
C LYS A 127 0.81 -8.29 18.20
N MET A 128 -0.44 -7.88 17.95
CA MET A 128 -1.60 -8.77 17.99
C MET A 128 -1.47 -9.94 17.00
N ARG A 129 -1.00 -9.68 15.77
CA ARG A 129 -0.71 -10.76 14.80
C ARG A 129 0.36 -11.71 15.34
N ALA A 130 1.45 -11.20 15.92
CA ALA A 130 2.52 -12.03 16.47
C ALA A 130 2.00 -12.97 17.57
N GLU A 131 1.22 -12.42 18.51
CA GLU A 131 0.59 -13.16 19.61
C GLU A 131 -0.37 -14.22 19.07
N TYR A 132 -1.22 -13.85 18.10
CA TYR A 132 -2.09 -14.78 17.40
C TYR A 132 -1.29 -15.92 16.77
N TRP A 133 -0.25 -15.60 16.00
CA TRP A 133 0.57 -16.60 15.30
C TRP A 133 1.21 -17.59 16.26
N GLN A 134 1.80 -17.08 17.36
CA GLN A 134 2.46 -17.91 18.37
C GLN A 134 1.49 -18.80 19.14
N GLN A 135 0.31 -18.29 19.49
CA GLN A 135 -0.62 -19.00 20.37
C GLN A 135 -1.59 -19.91 19.61
N ARG A 136 -1.92 -19.57 18.37
CA ARG A 136 -3.06 -20.16 17.62
C ARG A 136 -2.65 -20.92 16.38
N THR A 137 -1.37 -20.95 16.03
CA THR A 137 -0.90 -21.73 14.89
C THR A 137 0.10 -22.79 15.31
N HIS A 138 0.21 -23.86 14.52
CA HIS A 138 1.20 -24.91 14.73
C HIS A 138 2.55 -24.61 14.04
N HIS A 139 2.69 -23.41 13.47
CA HIS A 139 3.92 -23.05 12.76
C HIS A 139 5.05 -22.79 13.75
N PRO A 140 6.26 -23.33 13.50
CA PRO A 140 7.41 -23.01 14.31
C PRO A 140 7.78 -21.53 14.16
N PRO A 141 8.40 -20.91 15.18
CA PRO A 141 8.97 -19.57 15.05
C PRO A 141 10.07 -19.56 13.97
N ALA A 142 10.22 -18.43 13.28
CA ALA A 142 11.21 -18.26 12.22
C ALA A 142 12.65 -18.37 12.75
N LEU A 143 12.92 -17.76 13.91
CA LEU A 143 14.16 -17.92 14.67
C LEU A 143 13.96 -18.91 15.81
N GLN A 144 14.73 -19.99 15.77
CA GLN A 144 14.95 -20.87 16.92
C GLN A 144 16.07 -20.29 17.79
N GLN A 145 16.01 -20.50 19.11
CA GLN A 145 16.82 -19.81 20.13
C GLN A 145 18.36 -19.86 19.93
N HIS A 146 18.87 -20.81 19.14
CA HIS A 146 20.31 -21.01 18.91
C HIS A 146 20.83 -20.51 17.55
N ALA A 147 19.96 -20.04 16.65
CA ALA A 147 20.33 -19.69 15.27
C ALA A 147 20.84 -18.24 15.09
N PHE A 148 20.69 -17.41 16.12
CA PHE A 148 20.96 -15.97 16.03
C PHE A 148 21.66 -15.49 17.31
N ASP A 149 22.97 -15.23 17.23
CA ASP A 149 23.77 -14.69 18.33
C ASP A 149 23.42 -13.21 18.55
N GLN A 150 22.47 -12.97 19.46
CA GLN A 150 21.88 -11.66 19.73
C GLN A 150 22.71 -10.83 20.68
N GLN A 151 23.27 -11.46 21.72
CA GLN A 151 23.90 -10.76 22.82
C GLN A 151 25.26 -10.15 22.45
N LYS A 152 25.92 -10.69 21.42
CA LYS A 152 27.24 -10.22 21.00
C LYS A 152 27.21 -8.98 20.12
N HIS A 153 26.13 -8.76 19.37
CA HIS A 153 26.11 -7.77 18.29
C HIS A 153 24.91 -6.82 18.28
N PHE A 154 23.83 -7.13 19.02
CA PHE A 154 22.62 -6.32 19.02
C PHE A 154 22.22 -5.90 20.44
N PRO A 155 21.66 -4.68 20.62
CA PRO A 155 21.46 -3.65 19.59
C PRO A 155 22.79 -3.05 19.12
N LEU A 156 22.82 -2.50 17.90
CA LEU A 156 23.97 -1.74 17.42
C LEU A 156 24.11 -0.42 18.19
N SER A 157 25.32 0.13 18.26
CA SER A 157 25.55 1.48 18.80
C SER A 157 24.83 2.55 17.99
N ASP A 158 24.42 3.66 18.63
CA ASP A 158 23.76 4.79 17.96
C ASP A 158 24.55 5.34 16.75
N GLY A 159 25.89 5.39 16.84
CA GLY A 159 26.75 5.79 15.71
C GLY A 159 26.61 4.87 14.50
N ALA A 160 26.70 3.55 14.71
CA ALA A 160 26.49 2.56 13.65
C ALA A 160 25.07 2.61 13.06
N LEU A 161 24.04 2.81 13.89
CA LEU A 161 22.66 2.99 13.40
C LEU A 161 22.55 4.24 12.52
N TYR A 162 23.12 5.37 12.96
CA TYR A 162 23.15 6.63 12.21
C TYR A 162 23.90 6.49 10.88
N GLU A 163 25.05 5.80 10.87
CA GLU A 163 25.82 5.49 9.66
C GLU A 163 25.02 4.63 8.68
N ASN A 164 24.37 3.56 9.15
CA ASN A 164 23.55 2.68 8.30
C ASN A 164 22.35 3.42 7.69
N ARG A 165 21.73 4.35 8.44
CA ARG A 165 20.67 5.22 7.91
C ARG A 165 21.23 6.16 6.83
N ASN A 166 22.37 6.81 7.09
CA ASN A 166 23.00 7.68 6.09
C ASN A 166 23.43 6.93 4.82
N LEU A 167 23.92 5.71 4.96
CA LEU A 167 24.28 4.86 3.84
C LEU A 167 23.06 4.59 2.95
N LEU A 168 21.94 4.16 3.55
CA LEU A 168 20.70 3.94 2.79
C LEU A 168 20.19 5.24 2.15
N ALA A 169 20.23 6.38 2.85
CA ALA A 169 19.85 7.68 2.29
C ALA A 169 20.66 8.02 1.04
N SER A 170 21.96 7.73 1.09
CA SER A 170 22.89 7.99 -0.01
C SER A 170 22.65 7.04 -1.17
N THR A 171 22.40 5.75 -0.92
CA THR A 171 22.01 4.77 -1.95
C THR A 171 20.72 5.14 -2.66
N LEU A 172 19.78 5.78 -1.96
CA LEU A 172 18.53 6.28 -2.52
C LEU A 172 18.66 7.68 -3.15
N ASN A 173 19.87 8.23 -3.24
CA ASN A 173 20.13 9.58 -3.77
C ASN A 173 19.31 10.69 -3.08
N MET A 174 19.03 10.53 -1.78
CA MET A 174 18.27 11.52 -1.02
C MET A 174 19.10 12.78 -0.75
N PRO A 175 18.59 13.99 -1.06
CA PRO A 175 19.21 15.26 -0.68
C PRO A 175 19.40 15.36 0.84
N MET A 176 20.48 15.99 1.32
CA MET A 176 20.83 16.03 2.74
C MET A 176 19.77 16.70 3.62
N ASP A 177 19.14 17.75 3.12
CA ASP A 177 18.03 18.48 3.73
C ASP A 177 16.74 17.65 3.82
N GLN A 178 16.65 16.56 3.05
CA GLN A 178 15.48 15.68 3.02
C GLN A 178 15.67 14.40 3.87
N ARG A 179 16.75 14.32 4.67
CA ARG A 179 17.12 13.11 5.45
C ARG A 179 16.58 13.09 6.88
N ARG A 180 15.40 13.66 7.17
CA ARG A 180 14.85 13.72 8.56
C ARG A 180 14.89 12.38 9.27
N TRP A 181 14.51 11.35 8.54
CA TRP A 181 14.41 9.96 9.01
C TRP A 181 15.73 9.41 9.56
N VAL A 182 16.88 9.97 9.17
CA VAL A 182 18.19 9.63 9.74
C VAL A 182 18.23 10.01 11.23
N THR A 183 17.55 11.09 11.59
CA THR A 183 17.48 11.64 12.96
C THR A 183 16.16 11.36 13.70
N ASP A 184 15.03 11.22 12.99
CA ASP A 184 13.68 11.04 13.57
C ASP A 184 13.10 9.67 13.21
N VAL A 185 13.57 8.64 13.92
CA VAL A 185 13.12 7.26 13.71
C VAL A 185 11.69 7.04 14.22
N ALA A 186 11.31 7.73 15.30
CA ALA A 186 10.03 7.51 15.96
C ALA A 186 8.84 7.90 15.08
N GLY A 187 8.97 9.00 14.33
CA GLY A 187 7.98 9.48 13.36
C GLY A 187 8.04 8.79 11.98
N THR A 188 9.06 7.98 11.72
CA THR A 188 9.25 7.30 10.42
C THR A 188 8.60 5.90 10.46
N PRO A 189 7.63 5.58 9.58
CA PRO A 189 7.10 4.22 9.50
C PRO A 189 8.19 3.23 9.05
N SER A 190 8.44 2.17 9.82
CA SER A 190 9.32 1.10 9.38
C SER A 190 8.62 0.16 8.39
N LEU A 191 9.36 -0.57 7.56
CA LEU A 191 8.76 -1.59 6.69
C LEU A 191 8.00 -2.65 7.49
N HIS A 192 8.48 -2.98 8.68
CA HIS A 192 7.75 -3.86 9.61
C HIS A 192 6.36 -3.30 9.93
N CYS A 193 6.23 -1.98 10.15
CA CYS A 193 4.93 -1.33 10.36
C CYS A 193 4.01 -1.42 9.13
N LEU A 194 4.57 -1.45 7.92
CA LEU A 194 3.81 -1.44 6.66
C LEU A 194 3.42 -2.83 6.14
N LEU A 195 4.02 -3.91 6.67
CA LEU A 195 3.71 -5.29 6.26
C LEU A 195 2.20 -5.62 6.32
N PRO A 196 1.46 -5.29 7.40
CA PRO A 196 0.01 -5.58 7.44
C PRO A 196 -0.74 -4.91 6.32
N LEU A 197 -0.42 -3.64 6.03
CA LEU A 197 -1.06 -2.87 4.97
C LEU A 197 -0.80 -3.48 3.58
N PHE A 198 0.41 -3.98 3.34
CA PHE A 198 0.74 -4.69 2.10
C PHE A 198 -0.07 -5.99 1.94
N MET A 199 -0.20 -6.77 3.02
CA MET A 199 -0.99 -8.01 3.00
C MET A 199 -2.48 -7.73 2.85
N GLU A 200 -3.01 -6.71 3.53
CA GLU A 200 -4.41 -6.33 3.39
C GLU A 200 -4.74 -5.78 2.00
N LEU A 201 -3.85 -4.98 1.41
CA LEU A 201 -3.98 -4.48 0.04
C LEU A 201 -4.06 -5.64 -0.96
N THR A 202 -3.15 -6.59 -0.85
CA THR A 202 -3.08 -7.73 -1.79
C THR A 202 -4.23 -8.70 -1.58
N ALA A 203 -4.67 -8.94 -0.34
CA ALA A 203 -5.88 -9.72 -0.08
C ALA A 203 -7.16 -9.02 -0.56
N ALA A 204 -7.18 -7.68 -0.56
CA ALA A 204 -8.25 -6.90 -1.17
C ALA A 204 -8.23 -7.03 -2.71
N ARG A 205 -7.04 -7.17 -3.33
CA ARG A 205 -6.92 -7.43 -4.78
C ARG A 205 -7.53 -8.77 -5.18
N VAL A 206 -7.22 -9.84 -4.45
CA VAL A 206 -7.81 -11.19 -4.66
C VAL A 206 -9.35 -11.14 -4.55
N ALA A 207 -9.87 -10.26 -3.69
CA ALA A 207 -11.30 -10.18 -3.42
C ALA A 207 -12.13 -9.51 -4.52
N LEU A 208 -11.51 -9.02 -5.60
CA LEU A 208 -12.19 -8.33 -6.69
C LEU A 208 -12.84 -9.27 -7.72
N ASP A 209 -12.69 -10.59 -7.54
CA ASP A 209 -13.33 -11.64 -8.36
C ASP A 209 -13.07 -11.48 -9.87
N ASP A 210 -11.82 -11.15 -10.23
CA ASP A 210 -11.34 -10.90 -11.59
C ASP A 210 -10.11 -11.76 -11.92
N ASP A 211 -10.10 -12.99 -11.41
CA ASP A 211 -9.08 -14.02 -11.62
C ASP A 211 -7.66 -13.66 -11.14
N TRP A 212 -7.47 -12.52 -10.48
CA TRP A 212 -6.17 -12.18 -9.91
C TRP A 212 -5.84 -13.09 -8.73
N LEU A 213 -4.77 -13.87 -8.86
CA LEU A 213 -4.25 -14.76 -7.81
C LEU A 213 -2.79 -14.46 -7.50
N PRO A 214 -2.34 -14.67 -6.25
CA PRO A 214 -0.93 -14.55 -5.90
C PRO A 214 -0.06 -15.53 -6.70
N THR A 215 0.96 -15.01 -7.40
CA THR A 215 1.92 -15.81 -8.16
C THR A 215 3.18 -16.10 -7.34
N SER A 216 4.07 -16.97 -7.85
CA SER A 216 5.41 -17.15 -7.26
C SER A 216 6.16 -15.81 -7.16
N ASP A 217 6.09 -14.96 -8.18
CA ASP A 217 6.73 -13.64 -8.18
C ASP A 217 6.19 -12.73 -7.06
N TRP A 218 4.88 -12.83 -6.78
CA TRP A 218 4.29 -12.12 -5.65
C TRP A 218 4.78 -12.66 -4.31
N TYR A 219 4.86 -13.98 -4.15
CA TYR A 219 5.41 -14.60 -2.93
C TYR A 219 6.88 -14.21 -2.74
N ASP A 220 7.66 -14.11 -3.82
CA ASP A 220 9.04 -13.66 -3.79
C ASP A 220 9.15 -12.20 -3.34
N LEU A 221 8.29 -11.31 -3.86
CA LEU A 221 8.21 -9.92 -3.42
C LEU A 221 7.82 -9.80 -1.93
N ALA A 222 6.85 -10.60 -1.49
CA ALA A 222 6.41 -10.64 -0.09
C ALA A 222 7.54 -11.13 0.84
N GLY A 223 8.27 -12.17 0.43
CA GLY A 223 9.44 -12.68 1.14
C GLY A 223 10.57 -11.66 1.23
N GLU A 224 10.85 -10.96 0.12
CA GLU A 224 11.85 -9.88 0.13
C GLU A 224 11.42 -8.71 1.01
N PHE A 225 10.14 -8.34 1.03
CA PHE A 225 9.62 -7.30 1.92
C PHE A 225 9.94 -7.65 3.38
N MET A 226 9.66 -8.88 3.80
CA MET A 226 9.99 -9.37 5.14
C MET A 226 11.51 -9.34 5.40
N LEU A 227 12.32 -9.73 4.41
CA LEU A 227 13.78 -9.64 4.50
C LEU A 227 14.25 -8.19 4.71
N GLN A 228 13.74 -7.23 3.94
CA GLN A 228 14.08 -5.82 4.08
C GLN A 228 13.59 -5.24 5.40
N ALA A 229 12.44 -5.71 5.89
CA ALA A 229 11.93 -5.33 7.20
C ALA A 229 12.85 -5.79 8.32
N VAL A 230 13.36 -7.04 8.27
CA VAL A 230 14.35 -7.53 9.26
C VAL A 230 15.63 -6.70 9.20
N ILE A 231 16.19 -6.49 8.01
CA ILE A 231 17.40 -5.67 7.83
C ILE A 231 17.18 -4.26 8.41
N GLY A 232 16.05 -3.63 8.11
CA GLY A 232 15.69 -2.31 8.62
C GLY A 232 15.59 -2.28 10.15
N GLU A 233 14.89 -3.24 10.76
CA GLU A 233 14.72 -3.29 12.21
C GLU A 233 16.06 -3.45 12.94
N TYR A 234 16.90 -4.40 12.54
CA TYR A 234 18.16 -4.69 13.25
C TYR A 234 19.30 -3.73 12.90
N LEU A 235 19.46 -3.36 11.62
CA LEU A 235 20.58 -2.51 11.19
C LEU A 235 20.31 -1.02 11.31
N ARG A 236 19.03 -0.59 11.35
CA ARG A 236 18.66 0.84 11.30
C ARG A 236 17.77 1.28 12.46
N ASN A 237 16.95 0.42 13.05
CA ASN A 237 16.04 0.81 14.14
C ASN A 237 16.52 0.33 15.53
N GLY A 238 17.64 -0.39 15.61
CA GLY A 238 18.21 -0.84 16.89
C GLY A 238 17.43 -1.99 17.52
N ALA A 239 16.72 -2.78 16.72
CA ALA A 239 16.04 -3.97 17.21
C ALA A 239 17.02 -4.99 17.79
N TYR A 240 16.56 -5.73 18.79
CA TYR A 240 17.28 -6.81 19.46
C TYR A 240 16.30 -7.91 19.87
N GLY A 241 16.82 -9.06 20.29
CA GLY A 241 15.97 -10.21 20.62
C GLY A 241 15.46 -10.95 19.36
N PRO A 242 14.72 -12.06 19.51
CA PRO A 242 14.14 -12.79 18.37
C PRO A 242 12.75 -12.27 17.95
N SER A 243 12.11 -11.47 18.81
CA SER A 243 10.71 -11.04 18.64
C SER A 243 10.48 -10.27 17.32
N PRO A 244 11.27 -9.24 16.96
CA PRO A 244 11.08 -8.51 15.70
C PRO A 244 11.13 -9.43 14.48
N PHE A 245 12.15 -10.30 14.41
CA PHE A 245 12.28 -11.27 13.32
C PHE A 245 11.08 -12.23 13.23
N ASN A 246 10.69 -12.82 14.36
CA ASN A 246 9.56 -13.75 14.41
C ASN A 246 8.24 -13.10 14.04
N THR A 247 8.01 -11.86 14.47
CA THR A 247 6.82 -11.07 14.12
C THR A 247 6.79 -10.66 12.65
N ILE A 248 7.95 -10.37 12.06
CA ILE A 248 8.03 -10.04 10.62
C ILE A 248 7.70 -11.27 9.77
N PHE A 249 8.14 -12.46 10.18
CA PHE A 249 7.87 -13.72 9.47
C PHE A 249 6.63 -14.48 10.00
N SER A 250 5.75 -13.84 10.76
CA SER A 250 4.49 -14.43 11.25
C SER A 250 3.34 -14.40 10.23
N TYR A 251 3.68 -14.53 8.95
CA TYR A 251 2.74 -14.62 7.84
C TYR A 251 2.78 -16.00 7.19
N GLY A 252 1.61 -16.51 6.80
CA GLY A 252 1.42 -17.86 6.33
C GLY A 252 -0.02 -18.32 6.53
N CYS A 253 -0.30 -19.60 6.37
CA CYS A 253 -1.67 -20.10 6.54
C CYS A 253 -2.01 -20.30 8.04
N PRO A 254 -2.93 -19.52 8.64
CA PRO A 254 -3.30 -19.67 10.06
C PRO A 254 -4.28 -20.82 10.32
N GLY A 255 -4.61 -21.63 9.31
CA GLY A 255 -5.58 -22.72 9.40
C GLY A 255 -7.00 -22.29 9.06
N VAL A 256 -8.01 -22.89 9.72
CA VAL A 256 -9.45 -22.60 9.49
C VAL A 256 -10.18 -22.01 10.68
N GLU A 257 -9.62 -22.10 11.89
CA GLU A 257 -10.26 -21.64 13.11
C GLU A 257 -10.29 -20.12 13.19
N ARG A 258 -11.48 -19.53 13.24
CA ARG A 258 -11.68 -18.08 13.34
C ARG A 258 -11.99 -17.65 14.76
N TRP A 259 -11.61 -16.43 15.09
CA TRP A 259 -11.89 -15.81 16.38
C TRP A 259 -12.58 -14.45 16.19
N ALA A 260 -13.38 -14.04 17.17
CA ALA A 260 -14.21 -12.84 17.10
C ALA A 260 -13.40 -11.53 16.99
N GLU A 261 -12.19 -11.52 17.57
CA GLU A 261 -11.27 -10.37 17.58
C GLU A 261 -10.05 -10.61 16.67
N GLU A 262 -10.23 -11.42 15.61
CA GLU A 262 -9.16 -11.69 14.65
C GLU A 262 -8.69 -10.40 13.94
N PRO A 263 -7.38 -10.09 13.94
CA PRO A 263 -6.85 -8.95 13.19
C PRO A 263 -7.14 -9.05 11.68
N ALA A 264 -7.36 -7.91 11.03
CA ALA A 264 -7.69 -7.85 9.60
C ALA A 264 -6.62 -8.50 8.70
N ASP A 265 -5.34 -8.35 9.07
CA ASP A 265 -4.20 -8.98 8.39
C ASP A 265 -4.16 -10.50 8.56
N VAL A 266 -4.72 -11.06 9.64
CA VAL A 266 -4.88 -12.53 9.78
C VAL A 266 -5.97 -13.06 8.85
N THR A 267 -7.07 -12.31 8.67
CA THR A 267 -8.07 -12.64 7.64
C THR A 267 -7.46 -12.54 6.23
N ALA A 268 -6.61 -11.54 5.97
CA ALA A 268 -5.88 -11.40 4.71
C ALA A 268 -4.95 -12.61 4.45
N MET A 269 -4.25 -13.09 5.48
CA MET A 269 -3.38 -14.25 5.39
C MET A 269 -4.07 -15.52 4.89
N ARG A 270 -5.31 -15.78 5.31
CA ARG A 270 -6.07 -16.95 4.83
C ARG A 270 -6.31 -16.91 3.33
N ARG A 271 -6.52 -15.72 2.77
CA ARG A 271 -6.75 -15.54 1.33
C ARG A 271 -5.47 -15.68 0.51
N LEU A 272 -4.34 -15.25 1.08
CA LEU A 272 -3.08 -15.15 0.35
C LEU A 272 -2.20 -16.40 0.46
N PHE A 273 -2.24 -17.08 1.61
CA PHE A 273 -1.26 -18.11 1.95
C PHE A 273 -1.85 -19.50 2.17
N CYS A 274 -3.18 -19.64 2.34
CA CYS A 274 -3.79 -20.96 2.43
C CYS A 274 -4.11 -21.51 1.05
N CYS A 275 -3.93 -22.81 0.88
CA CYS A 275 -4.31 -23.51 -0.36
C CYS A 275 -5.83 -23.56 -0.49
N GLU A 276 -6.39 -23.15 -1.63
CA GLU A 276 -7.84 -23.20 -1.86
C GLU A 276 -8.40 -24.62 -1.75
N ALA A 277 -7.69 -25.60 -2.31
CA ALA A 277 -8.09 -27.01 -2.26
C ALA A 277 -7.98 -27.62 -0.85
N ASN A 278 -7.13 -27.06 0.01
CA ASN A 278 -7.00 -27.47 1.40
C ASN A 278 -6.68 -26.27 2.30
N PRO A 279 -7.70 -25.56 2.82
CA PRO A 279 -7.53 -24.33 3.59
C PRO A 279 -6.78 -24.48 4.92
N ARG A 280 -6.43 -25.71 5.32
CA ARG A 280 -5.57 -25.97 6.49
C ARG A 280 -4.09 -25.96 6.14
N ASN A 281 -3.76 -26.10 4.86
CA ASN A 281 -2.40 -26.20 4.39
C ASN A 281 -1.93 -24.87 3.80
N GLU A 282 -0.67 -24.55 4.08
CA GLU A 282 0.01 -23.42 3.48
C GLU A 282 0.33 -23.71 2.00
N HIS A 283 0.29 -22.66 1.18
CA HIS A 283 0.68 -22.72 -0.21
C HIS A 283 2.15 -23.13 -0.34
N HIS A 284 2.43 -24.14 -1.18
CA HIS A 284 3.77 -24.74 -1.28
C HIS A 284 4.86 -23.72 -1.65
N ASP A 285 4.57 -22.84 -2.62
CA ASP A 285 5.55 -21.84 -3.05
C ASP A 285 5.87 -20.85 -1.94
N TRP A 286 4.87 -20.45 -1.16
CA TRP A 286 5.10 -19.59 0.00
C TRP A 286 6.00 -20.27 1.02
N THR A 287 5.71 -21.53 1.37
CA THR A 287 6.53 -22.26 2.35
C THR A 287 7.98 -22.38 1.89
N ARG A 288 8.23 -22.63 0.59
CA ARG A 288 9.58 -22.67 0.01
C ARG A 288 10.26 -21.29 0.10
N ILE A 289 9.62 -20.27 -0.45
CA ILE A 289 10.15 -18.90 -0.54
C ILE A 289 10.43 -18.33 0.85
N LYS A 290 9.50 -18.50 1.79
CA LYS A 290 9.67 -18.08 3.19
C LYS A 290 10.95 -18.66 3.81
N ARG A 291 11.21 -19.96 3.61
CA ARG A 291 12.44 -20.61 4.10
C ARG A 291 13.69 -20.05 3.45
N GLU A 292 13.66 -19.77 2.14
CA GLU A 292 14.79 -19.20 1.40
C GLU A 292 15.19 -17.82 1.95
N TYR A 293 14.21 -16.93 2.17
CA TYR A 293 14.46 -15.60 2.73
C TYR A 293 14.90 -15.63 4.20
N ILE A 294 14.32 -16.51 5.03
CA ILE A 294 14.80 -16.72 6.40
C ILE A 294 16.25 -17.21 6.39
N ALA A 295 16.58 -18.19 5.54
CA ALA A 295 17.94 -18.73 5.45
C ALA A 295 18.95 -17.68 4.97
N ALA A 296 18.56 -16.77 4.09
CA ALA A 296 19.43 -15.69 3.61
C ALA A 296 19.89 -14.75 4.74
N LEU A 297 19.03 -14.52 5.73
CA LEU A 297 19.26 -13.66 6.90
C LEU A 297 20.07 -14.34 8.01
N LEU A 298 20.21 -15.67 7.96
CA LEU A 298 20.88 -16.45 8.99
C LEU A 298 22.34 -16.76 8.64
N PRO A 299 23.21 -16.97 9.64
CA PRO A 299 24.52 -17.54 9.40
C PRO A 299 24.41 -18.92 8.70
N PRO A 300 25.19 -19.20 7.65
CA PRO A 300 25.21 -20.51 7.03
C PRO A 300 25.70 -21.54 8.05
N GLY A 301 24.97 -22.64 8.19
CA GLY A 301 25.31 -23.71 9.13
C GLY A 301 26.75 -24.18 8.95
N GLY A 302 27.53 -24.16 10.03
CA GLY A 302 28.93 -24.62 10.05
C GLY A 302 30.00 -23.53 9.86
N ARG A 303 29.64 -22.24 9.83
CA ARG A 303 30.61 -21.13 9.86
C ARG A 303 30.44 -20.30 11.14
N ASP A 304 31.55 -19.85 11.74
CA ASP A 304 31.58 -18.89 12.85
C ASP A 304 31.22 -17.45 12.38
N GLU A 305 30.25 -17.32 11.48
CA GLU A 305 29.76 -16.03 11.03
C GLU A 305 28.73 -15.49 12.02
N GLY A 306 29.00 -14.33 12.61
CA GLY A 306 28.06 -13.67 13.50
C GLY A 306 26.82 -13.14 12.75
N SER A 307 25.69 -13.06 13.45
CA SER A 307 24.40 -12.58 12.93
C SER A 307 24.48 -11.25 12.18
N LEU A 308 25.31 -10.30 12.65
CA LEU A 308 25.52 -9.02 12.00
C LEU A 308 26.09 -9.17 10.58
N ARG A 309 27.10 -10.03 10.40
CA ARG A 309 27.68 -10.28 9.07
C ARG A 309 26.68 -10.95 8.13
N ALA A 310 25.87 -11.87 8.66
CA ALA A 310 24.81 -12.50 7.88
C ALA A 310 23.79 -11.48 7.36
N LEU A 311 23.37 -10.52 8.19
CA LEU A 311 22.48 -9.43 7.77
C LEU A 311 23.13 -8.47 6.77
N GLN A 312 24.40 -8.10 6.97
CA GLN A 312 25.13 -7.25 6.01
C GLN A 312 25.32 -7.94 4.65
N ARG A 313 25.57 -9.26 4.66
CA ARG A 313 25.62 -10.07 3.44
C ARG A 313 24.25 -10.14 2.76
N ALA A 314 23.17 -10.29 3.52
CA ALA A 314 21.81 -10.26 2.99
C ALA A 314 21.50 -8.89 2.36
N GLU A 315 21.85 -7.78 3.02
CA GLU A 315 21.69 -6.42 2.48
C GLU A 315 22.47 -6.21 1.17
N ALA A 316 23.69 -6.73 1.08
CA ALA A 316 24.48 -6.66 -0.15
C ALA A 316 23.86 -7.51 -1.29
N ARG A 317 23.29 -8.67 -0.97
CA ARG A 317 22.67 -9.58 -1.95
C ARG A 317 21.28 -9.10 -2.39
N TYR A 318 20.55 -8.44 -1.51
CA TYR A 318 19.21 -7.90 -1.76
C TYR A 318 19.23 -6.39 -1.50
N PRO A 319 19.72 -5.57 -2.46
CA PRO A 319 19.80 -4.13 -2.29
C PRO A 319 18.40 -3.52 -2.12
N TYR A 320 18.27 -2.61 -1.14
CA TYR A 320 16.97 -1.96 -0.86
C TYR A 320 16.40 -1.21 -2.07
N ALA A 321 17.25 -0.56 -2.88
CA ALA A 321 16.80 0.18 -4.07
C ALA A 321 16.11 -0.75 -5.10
N ALA A 322 16.65 -1.96 -5.32
CA ALA A 322 16.05 -2.93 -6.22
C ALA A 322 14.73 -3.50 -5.67
N PHE A 323 14.62 -3.68 -4.35
CA PHE A 323 13.36 -4.01 -3.70
C PHE A 323 12.32 -2.89 -3.90
N GLU A 324 12.71 -1.63 -3.65
CA GLU A 324 11.81 -0.48 -3.78
C GLU A 324 11.28 -0.35 -5.20
N GLU A 325 12.15 -0.46 -6.21
CA GLU A 325 11.75 -0.46 -7.61
C GLU A 325 10.75 -1.58 -7.93
N ARG A 326 11.04 -2.82 -7.52
CA ARG A 326 10.13 -3.96 -7.73
C ARG A 326 8.78 -3.76 -7.05
N LEU A 327 8.75 -3.23 -5.82
CA LEU A 327 7.51 -2.96 -5.13
C LEU A 327 6.72 -1.86 -5.85
N LEU A 328 7.36 -0.79 -6.31
CA LEU A 328 6.70 0.28 -7.06
C LEU A 328 6.14 -0.22 -8.40
N CYS A 329 6.89 -1.05 -9.12
CA CYS A 329 6.41 -1.71 -10.33
C CYS A 329 5.18 -2.57 -10.04
N PHE A 330 5.20 -3.34 -8.95
CA PHE A 330 4.06 -4.14 -8.52
C PHE A 330 2.84 -3.26 -8.20
N LEU A 331 2.99 -2.21 -7.39
CA LEU A 331 1.89 -1.28 -7.07
C LEU A 331 1.35 -0.58 -8.32
N SER A 332 2.21 -0.22 -9.25
CA SER A 332 1.81 0.33 -10.56
C SER A 332 1.03 -0.69 -11.38
N SER A 333 1.45 -1.97 -11.41
CA SER A 333 0.67 -3.03 -12.08
C SER A 333 -0.71 -3.24 -11.44
N LEU A 334 -0.83 -3.09 -10.12
CA LEU A 334 -2.12 -3.13 -9.43
C LEU A 334 -3.03 -1.96 -9.82
N HIS A 335 -2.45 -0.78 -10.04
CA HIS A 335 -3.18 0.41 -10.48
C HIS A 335 -3.69 0.26 -11.92
N HIS A 336 -2.84 -0.19 -12.83
CA HIS A 336 -3.16 -0.36 -14.24
C HIS A 336 -3.95 -1.65 -14.55
N GLY A 337 -3.86 -2.65 -13.68
CA GLY A 337 -4.52 -3.94 -13.83
C GLY A 337 -6.01 -3.94 -13.45
N LEU A 338 -6.60 -2.77 -13.17
CA LEU A 338 -8.03 -2.60 -12.98
C LEU A 338 -8.62 -1.73 -14.07
N VAL A 339 -9.88 -2.00 -14.42
CA VAL A 339 -10.70 -1.12 -15.27
C VAL A 339 -10.65 0.29 -14.69
N LYS A 340 -10.47 1.31 -15.52
CA LYS A 340 -10.42 2.71 -15.06
C LYS A 340 -11.78 3.15 -14.49
N PRO A 341 -11.85 4.08 -13.53
CA PRO A 341 -13.13 4.66 -13.11
C PRO A 341 -13.86 5.33 -14.27
N ASP A 342 -15.18 5.38 -14.22
CA ASP A 342 -16.02 5.87 -15.32
C ASP A 342 -15.66 7.30 -15.74
N LEU A 343 -15.39 8.20 -14.79
CA LEU A 343 -14.99 9.57 -15.13
C LEU A 343 -13.61 9.65 -15.81
N ALA A 344 -12.69 8.72 -15.51
CA ALA A 344 -11.40 8.66 -16.19
C ALA A 344 -11.56 8.14 -17.63
N GLN A 345 -12.47 7.18 -17.83
CA GLN A 345 -12.84 6.69 -19.15
C GLN A 345 -13.49 7.78 -20.01
N VAL A 346 -14.39 8.58 -19.42
CA VAL A 346 -15.03 9.74 -20.06
C VAL A 346 -14.01 10.81 -20.44
N GLU A 347 -13.09 11.16 -19.53
CA GLU A 347 -12.01 12.10 -19.80
C GLU A 347 -11.12 11.66 -20.98
N GLU A 348 -10.87 10.36 -21.11
CA GLU A 348 -10.09 9.78 -22.20
C GLU A 348 -10.89 9.55 -23.50
N GLY A 349 -12.21 9.79 -23.48
CA GLY A 349 -13.10 9.59 -24.63
C GLY A 349 -13.33 8.12 -24.99
N ARG A 350 -13.09 7.18 -24.07
CA ARG A 350 -13.21 5.72 -24.29
C ARG A 350 -14.05 5.11 -23.19
N ILE A 351 -15.37 4.99 -23.42
CA ILE A 351 -16.30 4.44 -22.42
C ILE A 351 -16.38 2.93 -22.60
N ASN A 352 -16.08 2.18 -21.55
CA ASN A 352 -16.15 0.73 -21.50
C ASN A 352 -17.38 0.35 -20.67
N ILE A 353 -18.43 -0.14 -21.33
CA ILE A 353 -19.67 -0.60 -20.67
C ILE A 353 -19.63 -2.14 -20.66
N ASP A 354 -19.63 -2.73 -19.47
CA ASP A 354 -19.65 -4.19 -19.25
C ASP A 354 -18.54 -4.97 -19.97
N GLY A 355 -17.35 -4.37 -20.13
CA GLY A 355 -16.21 -5.00 -20.80
C GLY A 355 -16.20 -4.86 -22.32
N THR A 356 -17.14 -4.10 -22.88
CA THR A 356 -17.17 -3.70 -24.29
C THR A 356 -16.76 -2.24 -24.43
N GLU A 357 -15.61 -2.00 -25.05
CA GLU A 357 -15.12 -0.65 -25.34
C GLU A 357 -15.98 -0.03 -26.45
N LEU A 358 -16.76 1.00 -26.12
CA LEU A 358 -17.45 1.80 -27.12
C LEU A 358 -16.42 2.73 -27.76
N SER A 359 -16.35 2.72 -29.09
CA SER A 359 -15.53 3.68 -29.82
C SER A 359 -16.01 5.11 -29.56
N GLU A 360 -15.13 6.11 -29.72
CA GLU A 360 -15.49 7.53 -29.53
C GLU A 360 -16.73 7.93 -30.38
N ALA A 361 -16.88 7.34 -31.57
CA ALA A 361 -18.04 7.54 -32.44
C ALA A 361 -19.33 6.96 -31.83
N GLU A 362 -19.26 5.78 -31.20
CA GLU A 362 -20.39 5.13 -30.53
C GLU A 362 -20.74 5.82 -29.22
N SER A 363 -19.75 6.24 -28.43
CA SER A 363 -19.96 7.05 -27.22
C SER A 363 -20.61 8.40 -27.56
N ARG A 364 -20.14 9.11 -28.60
CA ARG A 364 -20.77 10.35 -29.08
C ARG A 364 -22.19 10.11 -29.59
N ALA A 365 -22.44 9.03 -30.33
CA ALA A 365 -23.77 8.67 -30.81
C ALA A 365 -24.72 8.31 -29.66
N MET A 366 -24.23 7.70 -28.58
CA MET A 366 -25.00 7.36 -27.39
C MET A 366 -25.37 8.61 -26.58
N ILE A 367 -24.41 9.52 -26.35
CA ILE A 367 -24.65 10.81 -25.71
C ILE A 367 -25.67 11.63 -26.52
N GLN A 368 -25.56 11.64 -27.86
CA GLN A 368 -26.55 12.29 -28.72
C GLN A 368 -27.94 11.68 -28.60
N ARG A 369 -28.07 10.35 -28.47
CA ARG A 369 -29.37 9.69 -28.26
C ARG A 369 -29.98 10.01 -26.89
N MET A 370 -29.15 10.17 -25.86
CA MET A 370 -29.60 10.55 -24.52
C MET A 370 -30.06 12.01 -24.45
N CYS A 371 -29.38 12.93 -25.15
CA CYS A 371 -29.78 14.34 -25.23
C CYS A 371 -30.96 14.62 -26.17
N LEU A 372 -31.48 13.61 -26.89
CA LEU A 372 -32.63 13.71 -27.79
C LEU A 372 -33.93 13.12 -27.20
N GLN A 373 -33.90 12.70 -25.92
CA GLN A 373 -35.07 12.14 -25.22
C GLN A 373 -35.69 13.09 -24.19
N ASP A 374 -35.18 14.32 -24.06
CA ASP A 374 -35.89 15.47 -23.47
C ASP A 374 -36.43 16.38 -24.58
#